data_AF-A0A6M0RPC1-F1
#
_entry.id   AF-A0A6M0RPC1-F1
#
_cell.length_a   1.000
_cell.length_b   1.000
_cell.length_c   1.000
_cell.angle_alpha   90.00
_cell.angle_beta   90.00
_cell.angle_gamma   90.00
#
_symmetry.space_group_name_H-M   'P 1'
#
loop_
_entity.id
_entity.type
_entity.pdbx_description
1 polymer ?
#
loop_
_entity_poly.entity_id
_entity_poly.type
_entity_poly.pdbx_seq_one_letter_code
_entity_poly.pdbx_strand_id
1 'polypeptide(L)'
;TWSNVGASIASGSFKTLGMVIMPCSMSTVGKLAAGLSSDLLERAADVQLKEGKPLVLVPRETPLSLIHLRNLTTLAEAGAKIVPAIPAWYHQPQTIDDLVDFVVARALDQLDIDCVQLNRWKGHGQETQVNG
;
A
#
# COMPACT_ATOMS: atom_id res chain seq x y z
N THR A 1 -21.44 -0.55 -23.59
CA THR A 1 -20.60 0.39 -24.36
C THR A 1 -19.29 0.52 -23.62
N TRP A 2 -18.26 -0.22 -24.07
CA TRP A 2 -16.86 -0.23 -23.59
C TRP A 2 -16.69 -0.23 -22.06
N SER A 3 -16.69 -1.43 -21.49
CA SER A 3 -16.34 -1.67 -20.08
C SER A 3 -15.01 -1.00 -19.73
N ASN A 4 -14.93 -0.52 -18.48
CA ASN A 4 -13.85 0.23 -17.81
C ASN A 4 -12.38 -0.08 -18.22
N VAL A 5 -12.10 -1.24 -18.82
CA VAL A 5 -10.81 -1.67 -19.39
C VAL A 5 -10.27 -0.75 -20.51
N GLY A 6 -11.10 0.14 -21.08
CA GLY A 6 -10.64 1.19 -22.00
C GLY A 6 -9.94 2.38 -21.33
N ALA A 7 -9.88 2.44 -20.01
CA ALA A 7 -9.21 3.52 -19.28
C ALA A 7 -7.68 3.46 -19.48
N SER A 8 -7.02 4.62 -19.50
CA SER A 8 -5.58 4.73 -19.78
C SER A 8 -4.71 3.87 -18.85
N ILE A 9 -5.12 3.70 -17.59
CA ILE A 9 -4.42 2.90 -16.58
C ILE A 9 -4.44 1.39 -16.85
N ALA A 10 -5.26 0.90 -17.78
CA ALA A 10 -5.26 -0.49 -18.23
C ALA A 10 -4.10 -0.83 -19.19
N SER A 11 -3.34 0.18 -19.63
CA SER A 11 -2.17 0.04 -20.48
C SER A 11 -0.87 0.39 -19.74
N GLY A 12 0.16 -0.43 -19.92
CA GLY A 12 1.51 -0.16 -19.38
C GLY A 12 2.20 1.04 -20.04
N SER A 13 1.82 1.38 -21.28
CA SER A 13 2.35 2.55 -22.00
C SER A 13 1.93 3.88 -21.38
N PHE A 14 0.85 3.88 -20.59
CA PHE A 14 0.44 5.05 -19.84
C PHE A 14 1.34 5.20 -18.60
N LYS A 15 1.96 6.37 -18.46
CA LYS A 15 2.86 6.64 -17.34
C LYS A 15 2.07 6.89 -16.06
N THR A 16 2.42 6.17 -15.03
CA THR A 16 1.88 6.26 -13.67
C THR A 16 3.06 6.24 -12.71
N LEU A 17 2.91 6.90 -11.54
CA LEU A 17 3.89 6.80 -10.46
C LEU A 17 3.83 5.40 -9.80
N GLY A 18 2.65 4.82 -9.74
CA GLY A 18 2.36 3.54 -9.11
C GLY A 18 0.86 3.43 -8.83
N MET A 19 0.49 2.46 -8.00
CA MET A 19 -0.89 2.23 -7.57
C MET A 19 -0.94 1.88 -6.09
N VAL A 20 -1.91 2.46 -5.37
CA VAL A 20 -2.24 2.09 -3.99
C VAL A 20 -3.65 1.53 -3.96
N ILE A 21 -3.84 0.38 -3.32
CA ILE A 21 -5.16 -0.18 -3.03
C ILE A 21 -5.39 -0.11 -1.52
N MET A 22 -6.22 0.84 -1.09
CA MET A 22 -6.49 1.12 0.33
C MET A 22 -7.99 1.38 0.57
N PRO A 23 -8.68 0.56 1.37
CA PRO A 23 -8.25 -0.75 1.86
C PRO A 23 -8.19 -1.81 0.73
N CYS A 24 -7.38 -2.84 0.91
CA CYS A 24 -7.29 -3.99 0.00
C CYS A 24 -7.97 -5.21 0.63
N SER A 25 -9.05 -5.71 0.01
CA SER A 25 -9.75 -6.90 0.49
C SER A 25 -8.95 -8.18 0.20
N MET A 26 -9.14 -9.24 1.01
CA MET A 26 -8.51 -10.54 0.74
C MET A 26 -9.02 -11.22 -0.53
N SER A 27 -10.23 -10.88 -0.97
CA SER A 27 -10.73 -11.27 -2.29
C SER A 27 -9.88 -10.64 -3.40
N THR A 28 -9.65 -9.32 -3.35
CA THR A 28 -8.77 -8.62 -4.28
C THR A 28 -7.36 -9.22 -4.27
N VAL A 29 -6.77 -9.43 -3.10
CA VAL A 29 -5.45 -10.08 -2.95
C VAL A 29 -5.41 -11.44 -3.64
N GLY A 30 -6.42 -12.29 -3.43
CA GLY A 30 -6.47 -13.60 -4.09
C GLY A 30 -6.53 -13.50 -5.61
N LYS A 31 -7.34 -12.58 -6.14
CA LYS A 31 -7.46 -12.37 -7.59
C LYS A 31 -6.18 -11.81 -8.22
N LEU A 32 -5.51 -10.88 -7.53
CA LEU A 32 -4.23 -10.33 -7.96
C LEU A 32 -3.13 -11.40 -7.94
N ALA A 33 -3.03 -12.18 -6.86
CA ALA A 33 -2.04 -13.26 -6.74
C ALA A 33 -2.24 -14.33 -7.83
N ALA A 34 -3.48 -14.58 -8.25
CA ALA A 34 -3.81 -15.47 -9.35
C ALA A 34 -3.67 -14.84 -10.75
N GLY A 35 -3.39 -13.54 -10.86
CA GLY A 35 -3.24 -12.84 -12.14
C GLY A 35 -4.52 -12.79 -12.99
N LEU A 36 -5.72 -12.77 -12.37
CA LEU A 36 -6.98 -12.90 -13.12
C LEU A 36 -7.26 -11.74 -14.07
N SER A 37 -6.94 -10.50 -13.65
CA SER A 37 -7.12 -9.29 -14.45
C SER A 37 -8.54 -9.14 -15.06
N SER A 38 -9.57 -9.50 -14.28
CA SER A 38 -10.96 -9.63 -14.76
C SER A 38 -11.74 -8.31 -14.78
N ASP A 39 -11.27 -7.29 -14.08
CA ASP A 39 -11.80 -5.93 -14.10
C ASP A 39 -10.67 -4.88 -14.19
N LEU A 40 -11.04 -3.59 -14.21
CA LEU A 40 -10.06 -2.52 -14.34
C LEU A 40 -9.12 -2.41 -13.14
N LEU A 41 -9.59 -2.66 -11.92
CA LEU A 41 -8.77 -2.58 -10.73
C LEU A 41 -7.70 -3.66 -10.77
N GLU A 42 -8.11 -4.89 -11.08
CA GLU A 42 -7.22 -6.03 -11.23
C GLU A 42 -6.23 -5.80 -12.37
N ARG A 43 -6.72 -5.30 -13.52
CA ARG A 43 -5.88 -4.99 -14.68
C ARG A 43 -4.86 -3.90 -14.40
N ALA A 44 -5.25 -2.81 -13.75
CA ALA A 44 -4.35 -1.70 -13.44
C ALA A 44 -3.23 -2.12 -12.48
N ALA A 45 -3.53 -3.03 -11.53
CA ALA A 45 -2.55 -3.60 -10.62
C ALA A 45 -1.60 -4.57 -11.33
N ASP A 46 -2.12 -5.45 -12.18
CA ASP A 46 -1.33 -6.34 -13.05
C ASP A 46 -0.37 -5.53 -13.96
N VAL A 47 -0.85 -4.40 -14.48
CA VAL A 47 -0.02 -3.45 -15.23
C VAL A 47 1.12 -2.88 -14.38
N GLN A 48 0.90 -2.57 -13.10
CA GLN A 48 2.01 -2.08 -12.26
C GLN A 48 3.07 -3.18 -12.07
N LEU A 49 2.65 -4.40 -11.75
CA LEU A 49 3.56 -5.52 -11.52
C LEU A 49 4.40 -5.83 -12.77
N LYS A 50 3.76 -5.99 -13.94
CA LYS A 50 4.47 -6.36 -15.18
C LYS A 50 5.42 -5.27 -15.70
N GLU A 51 5.14 -4.01 -15.38
CA GLU A 51 6.00 -2.86 -15.75
C GLU A 51 7.05 -2.56 -14.67
N GLY A 52 7.11 -3.34 -13.58
CA GLY A 52 8.01 -3.10 -12.46
C GLY A 52 7.73 -1.80 -11.70
N LYS A 53 6.51 -1.27 -11.81
CA LYS A 53 6.08 -0.05 -11.13
C LYS A 53 5.59 -0.37 -9.71
N PRO A 54 5.67 0.59 -8.78
CA PRO A 54 5.16 0.40 -7.42
C PRO A 54 3.68 -0.01 -7.38
N LEU A 55 3.40 -1.13 -6.73
CA LEU A 55 2.06 -1.54 -6.32
C LEU A 55 2.03 -1.70 -4.81
N VAL A 56 1.25 -0.85 -4.13
CA VAL A 56 1.10 -0.86 -2.67
C VAL A 56 -0.27 -1.42 -2.32
N LEU A 57 -0.28 -2.49 -1.53
CA LEU A 57 -1.50 -3.14 -1.07
C LEU A 57 -1.65 -2.89 0.42
N VAL A 58 -2.80 -2.36 0.83
CA VAL A 58 -3.09 -2.06 2.24
C VAL A 58 -4.15 -3.02 2.76
N PRO A 59 -3.77 -4.28 3.07
CA PRO A 59 -4.73 -5.26 3.52
C PRO A 59 -5.26 -4.93 4.92
N ARG A 60 -6.57 -5.14 5.10
CA ARG A 60 -7.23 -5.05 6.41
C ARG A 60 -8.06 -6.31 6.63
N GLU A 61 -7.52 -7.25 7.39
CA GLU A 61 -8.19 -8.48 7.78
C GLU A 61 -7.59 -9.03 9.09
N THR A 62 -8.41 -9.68 9.92
CA THR A 62 -7.92 -10.42 11.10
C THR A 62 -8.99 -11.41 11.60
N PRO A 63 -8.63 -12.68 11.89
CA PRO A 63 -7.33 -13.31 11.71
C PRO A 63 -7.01 -13.59 10.23
N LEU A 64 -5.72 -13.77 9.91
CA LEU A 64 -5.29 -14.20 8.58
C LEU A 64 -5.28 -15.72 8.49
N SER A 65 -5.96 -16.25 7.46
CA SER A 65 -5.85 -17.66 7.10
C SER A 65 -4.52 -17.93 6.38
N LEU A 66 -4.10 -19.21 6.32
CA LEU A 66 -2.94 -19.62 5.53
C LEU A 66 -3.08 -19.26 4.04
N ILE A 67 -4.32 -19.24 3.53
CA ILE A 67 -4.61 -18.84 2.14
C ILE A 67 -4.29 -17.35 1.96
N HIS A 68 -4.71 -16.49 2.89
CA HIS A 68 -4.39 -15.06 2.85
C HIS A 68 -2.88 -14.84 2.86
N LEU A 69 -2.18 -15.51 3.78
CA LEU A 69 -0.72 -15.40 3.90
C LEU A 69 0.01 -15.83 2.63
N ARG A 70 -0.37 -16.97 2.03
CA ARG A 70 0.23 -17.43 0.77
C ARG A 70 0.02 -16.44 -0.37
N ASN A 71 -1.19 -15.90 -0.53
CA ASN A 71 -1.47 -14.92 -1.58
C ASN A 71 -0.68 -13.61 -1.37
N LEU A 72 -0.59 -13.15 -0.12
CA LEU A 72 0.22 -11.98 0.24
C LEU A 72 1.71 -12.23 -0.02
N THR A 73 2.22 -13.41 0.30
CA THR A 73 3.61 -13.82 0.01
C THR A 73 3.87 -13.82 -1.49
N THR A 74 3.01 -14.44 -2.30
CA THR A 74 3.14 -14.46 -3.77
C THR A 74 3.22 -13.05 -4.35
N LEU A 75 2.37 -12.13 -3.88
CA LEU A 75 2.40 -10.74 -4.35
C LEU A 75 3.66 -10.00 -3.88
N ALA A 76 4.12 -10.25 -2.65
CA ALA A 76 5.36 -9.67 -2.14
C ALA A 76 6.58 -10.15 -2.96
N GLU A 77 6.65 -11.44 -3.30
CA GLU A 77 7.68 -12.02 -4.17
C GLU A 77 7.63 -11.45 -5.59
N ALA A 78 6.44 -11.13 -6.09
CA ALA A 78 6.24 -10.45 -7.37
C ALA A 78 6.59 -8.94 -7.34
N GLY A 79 6.95 -8.38 -6.19
CA GLY A 79 7.39 -6.99 -6.03
C GLY A 79 6.35 -6.02 -5.46
N ALA A 80 5.13 -6.48 -5.13
CA ALA A 80 4.16 -5.65 -4.44
C ALA A 80 4.62 -5.29 -3.01
N LYS A 81 4.30 -4.09 -2.54
CA LYS A 81 4.54 -3.64 -1.17
C LYS A 81 3.30 -3.96 -0.32
N ILE A 82 3.45 -4.85 0.66
CA ILE A 82 2.37 -5.21 1.57
C ILE A 82 2.44 -4.31 2.81
N VAL A 83 1.52 -3.35 2.92
CA VAL A 83 1.47 -2.36 4.00
C VAL A 83 0.16 -2.55 4.77
N PRO A 84 0.04 -3.57 5.64
CA PRO A 84 -1.20 -3.86 6.33
C PRO A 84 -1.66 -2.66 7.16
N ALA A 85 -2.98 -2.49 7.31
CA ALA A 85 -3.60 -1.41 8.09
C ALA A 85 -3.43 -1.64 9.60
N ILE A 86 -2.18 -1.59 10.06
CA ILE A 86 -1.74 -1.77 11.44
C ILE A 86 -1.17 -0.43 11.91
N PRO A 87 -2.00 0.42 12.55
CA PRO A 87 -1.52 1.70 13.05
C PRO A 87 -0.54 1.51 14.21
N ALA A 88 0.31 2.51 14.47
CA ALA A 88 1.28 2.48 15.55
C ALA A 88 0.90 3.43 16.68
N TRP A 89 1.40 3.18 17.90
CA TRP A 89 1.17 4.02 19.08
C TRP A 89 2.40 4.79 19.56
N TYR A 90 3.58 4.55 18.99
CA TYR A 90 4.83 5.18 19.46
C TYR A 90 4.88 6.70 19.27
N HIS A 91 3.98 7.26 18.46
CA HIS A 91 3.83 8.71 18.27
C HIS A 91 2.75 9.32 19.16
N GLN A 92 2.22 8.55 20.13
CA GLN A 92 1.20 8.97 21.11
C GLN A 92 -0.02 9.65 20.45
N PRO A 93 -0.72 8.95 19.53
CA PRO A 93 -1.90 9.50 18.85
C PRO A 93 -2.96 9.94 19.87
N GLN A 94 -3.55 11.10 19.65
CA GLN A 94 -4.62 11.68 20.46
C GLN A 94 -5.99 11.41 19.85
N THR A 95 -6.04 11.17 18.54
CA THR A 95 -7.27 10.97 17.78
C THR A 95 -7.24 9.69 16.95
N ILE A 96 -8.40 9.25 16.48
CA ILE A 96 -8.50 8.17 15.50
C ILE A 96 -7.86 8.59 14.18
N ASP A 97 -7.99 9.87 13.81
CA ASP A 97 -7.41 10.41 12.59
C ASP A 97 -5.88 10.30 12.61
N ASP A 98 -5.23 10.50 13.76
CA ASP A 98 -3.78 10.28 13.89
C ASP A 98 -3.36 8.82 13.55
N LEU A 99 -4.19 7.85 13.92
CA LEU A 99 -3.97 6.43 13.60
C LEU A 99 -4.18 6.16 12.11
N VAL A 100 -5.17 6.80 11.49
CA VAL A 100 -5.44 6.69 10.04
C VAL A 100 -4.30 7.34 9.25
N ASP A 101 -3.90 8.55 9.63
CA ASP A 101 -2.80 9.32 9.06
C ASP A 101 -1.50 8.53 9.09
N PHE A 102 -1.25 7.79 10.17
CA PHE A 102 -0.13 6.86 10.24
C PHE A 102 -0.14 5.84 9.10
N VAL A 103 -1.25 5.13 8.90
CA VAL A 103 -1.35 4.11 7.83
C VAL A 103 -1.26 4.75 6.45
N VAL A 104 -1.90 5.91 6.25
CA VAL A 104 -1.84 6.68 4.99
C VAL A 104 -0.42 7.07 4.66
N ALA A 105 0.30 7.67 5.62
CA ALA A 105 1.68 8.08 5.45
C ALA A 105 2.60 6.90 5.11
N ARG A 106 2.46 5.76 5.80
CA ARG A 106 3.29 4.57 5.51
C ARG A 106 3.02 3.98 4.13
N ALA A 107 1.80 4.09 3.62
CA ALA A 107 1.48 3.67 2.25
C ALA A 107 2.05 4.64 1.21
N LEU A 108 1.96 5.95 1.45
CA LEU A 108 2.46 6.99 0.54
C LEU A 108 4.00 7.10 0.52
N ASP A 109 4.65 6.79 1.66
CA ASP A 109 6.11 6.61 1.74
C ASP A 109 6.63 5.57 0.72
N GLN A 110 5.83 4.57 0.34
CA GLN A 110 6.23 3.55 -0.67
C GLN A 110 6.23 4.09 -2.11
N LEU A 111 5.69 5.30 -2.32
CA LEU A 111 5.70 6.02 -3.59
C LEU A 111 6.61 7.27 -3.53
N ASP A 112 7.42 7.40 -2.47
CA ASP A 112 8.24 8.58 -2.20
C ASP A 112 7.42 9.89 -2.11
N ILE A 113 6.16 9.79 -1.65
CA ILE A 113 5.28 10.95 -1.43
C ILE A 113 5.26 11.29 0.07
N ASP A 114 5.86 12.43 0.41
CA ASP A 114 5.88 12.96 1.77
C ASP A 114 4.79 14.03 1.95
N CYS A 115 3.61 13.63 2.42
CA CYS A 115 2.46 14.54 2.53
C CYS A 115 1.80 14.56 3.92
N VAL A 116 2.18 13.66 4.83
CA VAL A 116 1.65 13.60 6.19
C VAL A 116 2.79 13.85 7.15
N GLN A 117 2.66 14.87 8.01
CA GLN A 117 3.65 15.17 9.03
C GLN A 117 3.63 14.12 10.13
N LEU A 118 4.22 12.96 9.86
CA LEU A 118 4.57 12.03 10.91
C LEU A 118 5.79 12.55 11.64
N ASN A 119 5.74 12.54 12.98
CA ASN A 119 6.93 12.57 13.82
C ASN A 119 7.71 11.26 13.55
N ARG A 120 8.49 11.26 12.45
CA ARG A 120 9.33 10.14 12.04
C ARG A 120 10.24 9.80 13.22
N TRP A 121 10.40 8.51 13.50
CA TRP A 121 11.27 8.06 14.59
C TRP A 121 12.69 8.58 14.37
N LYS A 122 13.17 9.46 15.27
CA LYS A 122 14.50 10.07 15.19
C LYS A 122 15.61 9.27 15.90
N GLY A 123 15.28 8.09 16.44
CA GLY A 123 16.20 7.32 17.28
C GLY A 123 16.32 7.90 18.70
N HIS A 124 16.88 7.13 19.63
CA HIS A 124 17.32 7.65 20.93
C HIS A 124 18.75 8.17 20.76
N GLY A 125 18.91 9.46 20.51
CA GLY A 125 20.24 10.02 20.27
C GLY A 125 20.34 11.49 19.84
N GLN A 126 19.39 12.34 20.25
CA GLN A 126 19.61 13.78 20.24
C GLN A 126 19.14 14.38 21.57
N GLU A 127 19.98 14.24 22.60
CA GLU A 127 20.03 15.21 23.68
C GLU A 127 20.45 16.54 23.05
N THR A 128 19.48 17.39 22.73
CA THR A 128 19.77 18.79 22.47
C THR A 128 20.23 19.38 23.80
N GLN A 129 21.54 19.60 23.93
CA GLN A 129 22.11 20.42 25.00
C GLN A 129 21.35 21.76 25.04
N VAL A 130 20.58 21.98 26.09
CA VAL A 130 20.10 23.30 26.46
C VAL A 130 21.33 24.03 27.02
N ASN A 131 22.04 24.75 26.14
CA ASN A 131 23.00 25.75 26.59
C ASN A 131 22.20 26.92 27.18
N GLY A 132 22.61 27.33 28.38
CA GLY A 132 21.98 28.36 29.21
C GLY A 132 22.13 29.79 28.70
#